data_AF-A0A563CSJ7-F1
#
_entry.id   AF-A0A563CSJ7-F1
#
_cell.length_a   1.000
_cell.length_b   1.000
_cell.length_c   1.000
_cell.angle_alpha   90.00
_cell.angle_beta   90.00
_cell.angle_gamma   90.00
#
_symmetry.space_group_name_H-M   'P 1'
#
loop_
_entity.id
_entity.type
_entity.pdbx_description
1 polymer ?
#
loop_
_entity_poly.entity_id
_entity_poly.type
_entity_poly.pdbx_seq_one_letter_code
_entity_poly.pdbx_strand_id
1 'polypeptide(L)'
;MKNIESTPPSLLTPLAGISVCLGLVAIEPWSTPNPKVRVYFEKSRPDAWPIFPSREQLNPQAREALDAFDKAAELRAKPGYEEALELAGLLVKLDVEDSKKRAAEELVDKGIRLGKIPLEDRESKLARYTERSGWVKYGIESRVLNGKLSEDSFLYKSLQLGNSVLERLAILEALGFNEGNIKGSIVFGNNYKYERKAQESNSFFGSTEEEQRKQLKRLLDDAKTNQANEEKRKKEAARVAGIERVSGGDVERVVEWFESCAESLRQDGYVLSSMVNLESSREKAELVKGSI
;
A
#
# COMPACT_ATOMS: atom_id res chain seq x y z
N MET A 1 48.77 -11.58 -9.15
CA MET A 1 48.91 -11.17 -7.74
C MET A 1 48.03 -9.95 -7.51
N LYS A 2 47.25 -9.96 -6.43
CA LYS A 2 46.31 -8.91 -5.99
C LYS A 2 47.06 -7.64 -5.56
N ASN A 3 46.49 -6.47 -5.81
CA ASN A 3 46.71 -5.22 -5.06
C ASN A 3 45.31 -4.57 -4.93
N ILE A 4 44.59 -4.82 -3.83
CA ILE A 4 44.49 -3.98 -2.61
C ILE A 4 44.10 -2.55 -2.96
N GLU A 5 42.78 -2.36 -3.04
CA GLU A 5 42.10 -1.08 -3.13
C GLU A 5 42.09 -0.43 -1.73
N SER A 6 42.38 0.86 -1.71
CA SER A 6 42.53 1.69 -0.51
C SER A 6 41.19 1.98 0.13
N THR A 7 41.02 1.60 1.39
CA THR A 7 39.90 2.05 2.23
C THR A 7 40.26 3.40 2.88
N PRO A 8 39.45 4.47 2.71
CA PRO A 8 39.61 5.68 3.51
C PRO A 8 39.05 5.48 4.93
N PRO A 9 39.73 5.98 5.98
CA PRO A 9 39.34 5.78 7.37
C PRO A 9 38.42 6.92 7.82
N SER A 10 37.22 6.60 8.32
CA SER A 10 36.45 7.43 9.28
C SER A 10 35.18 6.69 9.74
N LEU A 11 35.35 5.50 10.33
CA LEU A 11 34.35 4.89 11.20
C LEU A 11 35.04 4.57 12.52
N LEU A 12 35.29 5.59 13.33
CA LEU A 12 35.76 5.42 14.70
C LEU A 12 34.60 5.67 15.68
N THR A 13 33.90 4.57 15.97
CA THR A 13 33.39 4.14 17.30
C THR A 13 32.28 4.97 17.99
N PRO A 14 31.23 4.29 18.51
CA PRO A 14 31.39 3.39 19.64
C PRO A 14 30.84 1.98 19.36
N LEU A 15 31.69 1.10 18.81
CA LEU A 15 31.46 -0.35 18.75
C LEU A 15 32.60 -1.16 19.42
N ALA A 16 33.46 -0.50 20.20
CA ALA A 16 34.65 -1.10 20.82
C ALA A 16 34.36 -2.06 22.00
N GLY A 17 33.22 -2.76 21.98
CA GLY A 17 32.82 -3.65 23.09
C GLY A 17 32.21 -4.98 22.70
N ILE A 18 32.04 -5.31 21.41
CA ILE A 18 31.45 -6.60 21.01
C ILE A 18 32.57 -7.53 20.58
N SER A 19 33.09 -8.27 21.56
CA SER A 19 33.92 -9.44 21.37
C SER A 19 33.28 -10.37 20.33
N VAL A 20 34.04 -10.66 19.28
CA VAL A 20 33.66 -11.54 18.18
C VAL A 20 33.54 -12.97 18.71
N CYS A 21 32.32 -13.41 19.01
CA CYS A 21 32.01 -14.83 19.10
C CYS A 21 31.74 -15.37 17.69
N LEU A 22 32.82 -15.82 17.03
CA LEU A 22 32.77 -16.74 15.89
C LEU A 22 32.06 -18.02 16.34
N GLY A 23 30.78 -18.18 16.00
CA GLY A 23 30.07 -19.42 16.36
C GLY A 23 28.56 -19.48 16.14
N LEU A 24 27.94 -18.47 15.51
CA LEU A 24 26.54 -18.56 15.09
C LEU A 24 26.44 -17.98 13.69
N VAL A 25 26.04 -18.82 12.74
CA VAL A 25 25.65 -18.39 11.40
C VAL A 25 24.52 -17.37 11.58
N ALA A 26 24.90 -16.10 11.53
CA ALA A 26 23.97 -15.00 11.37
C ALA A 26 23.22 -15.30 10.07
N ILE A 27 21.95 -15.69 10.20
CA ILE A 27 21.05 -15.65 9.05
C ILE A 27 20.87 -14.16 8.78
N GLU A 28 21.80 -13.59 8.02
CA GLU A 28 21.64 -12.25 7.48
C GLU A 28 20.31 -12.26 6.71
N PRO A 29 19.40 -11.30 6.94
CA PRO A 29 18.12 -11.23 6.22
C PRO A 29 18.28 -11.29 4.69
N TRP A 30 19.45 -10.88 4.20
CA TRP A 30 19.92 -10.91 2.80
C TRP A 30 20.08 -12.30 2.19
N SER A 31 20.25 -13.32 3.02
CA SER A 31 20.40 -14.71 2.58
C SER A 31 19.05 -15.41 2.36
N THR A 32 17.92 -14.71 2.51
CA THR A 32 16.59 -15.27 2.24
C THR A 32 16.32 -15.31 0.72
N PRO A 33 16.22 -16.50 0.09
CA PRO A 33 16.07 -16.62 -1.36
C PRO A 33 14.66 -16.28 -1.86
N ASN A 34 13.71 -15.96 -0.99
CA ASN A 34 12.36 -15.60 -1.41
C ASN A 34 12.32 -14.13 -1.87
N PRO A 35 12.08 -13.85 -3.16
CA PRO A 35 12.11 -12.49 -3.70
C PRO A 35 11.02 -11.59 -3.08
N LYS A 36 9.89 -12.14 -2.61
CA LYS A 36 8.85 -11.34 -1.95
C LYS A 36 9.29 -10.86 -0.56
N VAL A 37 10.00 -11.70 0.21
CA VAL A 37 10.56 -11.34 1.52
C VAL A 37 11.69 -10.32 1.35
N ARG A 38 12.53 -10.50 0.33
CA ARG A 38 13.58 -9.53 -0.04
C ARG A 38 13.01 -8.16 -0.39
N VAL A 39 12.00 -8.10 -1.25
CA VAL A 39 11.32 -6.84 -1.63
C VAL A 39 10.66 -6.17 -0.43
N TYR A 40 10.06 -6.94 0.50
CA TYR A 40 9.50 -6.39 1.73
C TYR A 40 10.58 -5.71 2.58
N PHE A 41 11.75 -6.34 2.71
CA PHE A 41 12.86 -5.81 3.49
C PHE A 41 13.47 -4.56 2.83
N GLU A 42 13.76 -4.64 1.53
CA GLU A 42 14.23 -3.49 0.74
C GLU A 42 13.27 -2.30 0.83
N LYS A 43 11.95 -2.54 0.87
CA LYS A 43 10.95 -1.47 1.03
C LYS A 43 10.72 -0.98 2.46
N SER A 44 11.29 -1.66 3.46
CA SER A 44 11.12 -1.31 4.87
C SER A 44 12.34 -0.59 5.42
N ARG A 45 13.51 -0.77 4.82
CA ARG A 45 14.77 -0.13 5.20
C ARG A 45 14.73 1.39 5.01
N PRO A 46 15.00 2.20 6.05
CA PRO A 46 15.10 3.65 5.93
C PRO A 46 16.14 4.11 4.89
N ASP A 47 17.26 3.40 4.77
CA ASP A 47 18.33 3.73 3.80
C ASP A 47 17.98 3.39 2.34
N ALA A 48 16.90 2.62 2.13
CA ALA A 48 16.35 2.31 0.81
C ALA A 48 15.08 3.12 0.49
N TRP A 49 14.70 4.07 1.36
CA TRP A 49 13.60 4.98 1.08
C TRP A 49 13.96 5.92 -0.08
N PRO A 50 12.98 6.41 -0.86
CA PRO A 50 13.29 7.29 -1.96
C PRO A 50 13.98 8.56 -1.45
N ILE A 51 14.99 9.00 -2.20
CA ILE A 51 15.79 10.17 -1.85
C ILE A 51 14.88 11.40 -1.88
N PHE A 52 14.98 12.22 -0.83
CA PHE A 52 14.26 13.48 -0.77
C PHE A 52 14.69 14.39 -1.94
N PRO A 53 13.75 14.88 -2.75
CA PRO A 53 14.09 15.73 -3.89
C PRO A 53 14.74 17.04 -3.44
N SER A 54 15.57 17.62 -4.30
CA SER A 54 16.18 18.94 -4.03
C SER A 54 15.10 20.02 -3.90
N ARG A 55 15.39 21.12 -3.18
CA ARG A 55 14.40 22.20 -2.97
C ARG A 55 13.89 22.82 -4.27
N GLU A 56 14.73 22.86 -5.30
CA GLU A 56 14.39 23.38 -6.63
C GLU A 56 13.34 22.52 -7.33
N GLN A 57 13.33 21.21 -7.07
CA GLN A 57 12.36 20.25 -7.62
C GLN A 57 11.03 20.25 -6.84
N LEU A 58 10.98 20.87 -5.66
CA LEU A 58 9.74 21.00 -4.88
C LEU A 58 8.82 22.03 -5.51
N ASN A 59 7.52 21.76 -5.39
CA ASN A 59 6.51 22.78 -5.67
C ASN A 59 6.64 23.95 -4.67
N PRO A 60 6.19 25.17 -5.02
CA PRO A 60 6.35 26.35 -4.17
C PRO A 60 5.78 26.20 -2.76
N GLN A 61 4.66 25.51 -2.60
CA GLN A 61 4.00 25.32 -1.30
C GLN A 61 4.77 24.37 -0.39
N ALA A 62 5.28 23.26 -0.93
CA ALA A 62 6.17 22.36 -0.21
C ALA A 62 7.48 23.04 0.20
N ARG A 63 7.99 23.96 -0.65
CA ARG A 63 9.19 24.75 -0.33
C ARG A 63 8.91 25.72 0.82
N GLU A 64 7.87 26.55 0.73
CA GLU A 64 7.51 27.48 1.81
C GLU A 64 7.18 26.77 3.13
N ALA A 65 6.57 25.57 3.06
CA ALA A 65 6.34 24.76 4.25
C ALA A 65 7.66 24.37 4.94
N LEU A 66 8.66 23.92 4.18
CA LEU A 66 9.97 23.60 4.74
C LEU A 66 10.73 24.85 5.20
N ASP A 67 10.65 25.96 4.45
CA ASP A 67 11.26 27.23 4.83
C ASP A 67 10.69 27.77 6.16
N ALA A 68 9.39 27.54 6.42
CA ALA A 68 8.77 27.86 7.70
C ALA A 68 9.34 27.01 8.84
N PHE A 69 9.62 25.72 8.58
CA PHE A 69 10.22 24.82 9.58
C PHE A 69 11.70 25.11 9.84
N ASP A 70 12.47 25.56 8.84
CA ASP A 70 13.86 26.00 9.04
C ASP A 70 13.95 27.13 10.09
N LYS A 71 12.93 27.99 10.14
CA LYS A 71 12.83 29.13 11.06
C LYS A 71 11.95 28.84 12.27
N ALA A 72 11.53 27.59 12.48
CA ALA A 72 10.52 27.28 13.49
C ALA A 72 10.94 27.70 14.90
N ALA A 73 12.20 27.48 15.28
CA ALA A 73 12.69 27.89 16.60
C ALA A 73 12.57 29.41 16.83
N GLU A 74 12.94 30.22 15.83
CA GLU A 74 12.83 31.68 15.89
C GLU A 74 11.36 32.13 15.92
N LEU A 75 10.50 31.48 15.12
CA LEU A 75 9.08 31.82 15.02
C LEU A 75 8.32 31.47 16.30
N ARG A 76 8.60 30.30 16.92
CA ARG A 76 8.01 29.89 18.21
C ARG A 76 8.40 30.82 19.36
N ALA A 77 9.56 31.48 19.27
CA ALA A 77 10.01 32.46 20.26
C ALA A 77 9.37 33.85 20.09
N LYS A 78 8.64 34.11 19.00
CA LYS A 78 8.01 35.41 18.78
C LYS A 78 6.79 35.60 19.69
N PRO A 79 6.58 36.83 20.19
CA PRO A 79 5.29 37.18 20.80
C PRO A 79 4.19 37.04 19.74
N GLY A 80 3.04 36.47 20.12
CA GLY A 80 1.94 36.19 19.19
C GLY A 80 1.93 34.78 18.61
N TYR A 81 2.95 33.96 18.84
CA TYR A 81 2.99 32.59 18.31
C TYR A 81 1.87 31.70 18.91
N GLU A 82 1.65 31.76 20.21
CA GLU A 82 0.61 30.94 20.87
C GLU A 82 -0.79 31.33 20.40
N GLU A 83 -1.06 32.64 20.25
CA GLU A 83 -2.32 33.13 19.70
C GLU A 83 -2.51 32.71 18.24
N ALA A 84 -1.43 32.74 17.44
CA ALA A 84 -1.45 32.26 16.06
C ALA A 84 -1.71 30.74 16.00
N LEU A 85 -1.12 29.96 16.90
CA LEU A 85 -1.31 28.51 17.00
C LEU A 85 -2.74 28.16 17.41
N GLU A 86 -3.33 28.89 18.36
CA GLU A 86 -4.71 28.71 18.77
C GLU A 86 -5.68 29.01 17.62
N LEU A 87 -5.49 30.15 16.95
CA LEU A 87 -6.30 30.53 15.78
C LEU A 87 -6.17 29.50 14.65
N ALA A 88 -4.93 29.06 14.37
CA ALA A 88 -4.66 28.02 13.39
C ALA A 88 -5.38 26.71 13.74
N GLY A 89 -5.36 26.31 15.01
CA GLY A 89 -6.09 25.14 15.52
C GLY A 89 -7.59 25.23 15.25
N LEU A 90 -8.20 26.41 15.47
CA LEU A 90 -9.61 26.65 15.17
C LEU A 90 -9.90 26.55 13.66
N LEU A 91 -9.08 27.20 12.82
CA LEU A 91 -9.24 27.16 11.37
C LEU A 91 -9.11 25.72 10.82
N VAL A 92 -8.12 24.97 11.30
CA VAL A 92 -7.93 23.56 10.91
C VAL A 92 -9.12 22.72 11.32
N LYS A 93 -9.65 22.91 12.54
CA LYS A 93 -10.82 22.19 13.01
C LYS A 93 -12.06 22.49 12.15
N LEU A 94 -12.28 23.76 11.80
CA LEU A 94 -13.38 24.16 10.92
C LEU A 94 -13.24 23.52 9.53
N ASP A 95 -12.04 23.58 8.93
CA ASP A 95 -11.79 23.03 7.59
C ASP A 95 -11.93 21.51 7.52
N VAL A 96 -11.51 20.81 8.59
CA VAL A 96 -11.68 19.36 8.74
C VAL A 96 -13.16 19.00 8.86
N GLU A 97 -13.93 19.69 9.73
CA GLU A 97 -15.35 19.40 9.92
C GLU A 97 -16.18 19.73 8.67
N ASP A 98 -15.90 20.84 8.00
CA ASP A 98 -16.54 21.19 6.73
C ASP A 98 -16.21 20.16 5.63
N SER A 99 -14.94 19.76 5.51
CA SER A 99 -14.53 18.75 4.53
C SER A 99 -15.15 17.38 4.83
N LYS A 100 -15.34 17.00 6.10
CA LYS A 100 -16.03 15.75 6.48
C LYS A 100 -17.49 15.78 6.05
N LYS A 101 -18.19 16.90 6.29
CA LYS A 101 -19.59 17.08 5.89
C LYS A 101 -19.74 16.97 4.38
N ARG A 102 -18.93 17.71 3.61
CA ARG A 102 -18.94 17.65 2.13
C ARG A 102 -18.67 16.24 1.60
N ALA A 103 -17.68 15.55 2.16
CA ALA A 103 -17.37 14.16 1.77
C ALA A 103 -18.53 13.20 2.09
N ALA A 104 -19.18 13.36 3.26
CA ALA A 104 -20.33 12.57 3.64
C ALA A 104 -21.53 12.85 2.72
N GLU A 105 -21.82 14.11 2.43
CA GLU A 105 -22.87 14.53 1.49
C GLU A 105 -22.67 13.92 0.11
N GLU A 106 -21.46 14.02 -0.46
CA GLU A 106 -21.15 13.45 -1.77
C GLU A 106 -21.41 11.93 -1.81
N LEU A 107 -20.99 11.21 -0.76
CA LEU A 107 -21.21 9.77 -0.63
C LEU A 107 -22.69 9.41 -0.49
N VAL A 108 -23.44 10.15 0.33
CA VAL A 108 -24.88 9.90 0.54
C VAL A 108 -25.65 10.22 -0.74
N ASP A 109 -25.43 11.38 -1.35
CA ASP A 109 -26.14 11.79 -2.55
C ASP A 109 -25.82 10.88 -3.74
N LYS A 110 -24.60 10.34 -3.81
CA LYS A 110 -24.26 9.29 -4.78
C LYS A 110 -24.97 7.98 -4.46
N GLY A 111 -25.05 7.60 -3.19
CA GLY A 111 -25.77 6.40 -2.74
C GLY A 111 -27.27 6.45 -3.06
N ILE A 112 -27.90 7.61 -2.86
CA ILE A 112 -29.31 7.87 -3.19
C ILE A 112 -29.52 7.79 -4.70
N ARG A 113 -28.69 8.48 -5.49
CA ARG A 113 -28.74 8.44 -6.97
C ARG A 113 -28.60 7.03 -7.54
N LEU A 114 -27.85 6.15 -6.86
CA LEU A 114 -27.66 4.76 -7.26
C LEU A 114 -28.70 3.79 -6.66
N GLY A 115 -29.71 4.29 -5.94
CA GLY A 115 -30.73 3.47 -5.27
C GLY A 115 -30.19 2.59 -4.13
N LYS A 116 -28.97 2.86 -3.63
CA LYS A 116 -28.32 2.10 -2.55
C LYS A 116 -28.68 2.61 -1.16
N ILE A 117 -29.13 3.86 -1.07
CA ILE A 117 -29.54 4.52 0.17
C ILE A 117 -30.95 5.07 -0.07
N PRO A 118 -31.96 4.66 0.72
CA PRO A 118 -33.28 5.28 0.71
C PRO A 118 -33.19 6.77 1.07
N LEU A 119 -34.07 7.61 0.52
CA LEU A 119 -34.01 9.05 0.79
C LEU A 119 -34.30 9.36 2.27
N GLU A 120 -35.14 8.56 2.90
CA GLU A 120 -35.53 8.65 4.31
C GLU A 120 -34.34 8.41 5.25
N ASP A 121 -33.35 7.66 4.79
CA ASP A 121 -32.13 7.33 5.52
C ASP A 121 -31.07 8.44 5.45
N ARG A 122 -31.28 9.49 4.64
CA ARG A 122 -30.25 10.50 4.29
C ARG A 122 -29.55 11.08 5.51
N GLU A 123 -30.30 11.60 6.49
CA GLU A 123 -29.74 12.26 7.67
C GLU A 123 -28.95 11.29 8.55
N SER A 124 -29.49 10.09 8.79
CA SER A 124 -28.83 9.04 9.55
C SER A 124 -27.51 8.61 8.91
N LYS A 125 -27.48 8.43 7.58
CA LYS A 125 -26.24 8.08 6.86
C LYS A 125 -25.25 9.24 6.85
N LEU A 126 -25.72 10.48 6.70
CA LEU A 126 -24.86 11.66 6.67
C LEU A 126 -24.13 11.85 8.00
N ALA A 127 -24.83 11.74 9.13
CA ALA A 127 -24.21 11.79 10.45
C ALA A 127 -23.16 10.68 10.62
N ARG A 128 -23.52 9.43 10.27
CA ARG A 128 -22.63 8.26 10.36
C ARG A 128 -21.39 8.39 9.47
N TYR A 129 -21.53 8.89 8.26
CA TYR A 129 -20.41 9.05 7.33
C TYR A 129 -19.53 10.23 7.68
N THR A 130 -20.10 11.32 8.21
CA THR A 130 -19.31 12.46 8.74
C THR A 130 -18.39 11.99 9.87
N GLU A 131 -18.92 11.21 10.83
CA GLU A 131 -18.14 10.64 11.93
C GLU A 131 -17.02 9.69 11.43
N ARG A 132 -17.31 8.90 10.40
CA ARG A 132 -16.35 7.94 9.81
C ARG A 132 -15.33 8.56 8.84
N SER A 133 -15.42 9.85 8.56
CA SER A 133 -14.57 10.54 7.59
C SER A 133 -13.25 11.04 8.18
N GLY A 134 -12.66 10.32 9.14
CA GLY A 134 -11.37 10.66 9.75
C GLY A 134 -10.21 10.75 8.74
N TRP A 135 -10.32 10.04 7.60
CA TRP A 135 -9.33 10.07 6.52
C TRP A 135 -9.23 11.44 5.80
N VAL A 136 -10.24 12.30 5.95
CA VAL A 136 -10.29 13.62 5.29
C VAL A 136 -9.13 14.51 5.70
N LYS A 137 -8.63 14.38 6.93
CA LYS A 137 -7.46 15.13 7.42
C LYS A 137 -6.25 14.93 6.52
N TYR A 138 -5.94 13.68 6.14
CA TYR A 138 -4.82 13.36 5.23
C TYR A 138 -5.03 13.97 3.83
N GLY A 139 -6.28 14.12 3.40
CA GLY A 139 -6.65 14.78 2.16
C GLY A 139 -6.41 16.30 2.21
N ILE A 140 -6.64 16.94 3.36
CA ILE A 140 -6.30 18.36 3.58
C ILE A 140 -4.78 18.53 3.62
N GLU A 141 -4.08 17.75 4.44
CA GLU A 141 -2.61 17.71 4.54
C GLU A 141 -1.94 17.59 3.17
N SER A 142 -2.41 16.65 2.34
CA SER A 142 -1.89 16.47 0.98
C SER A 142 -2.17 17.67 0.07
N ARG A 143 -3.35 18.30 0.18
CA ARG A 143 -3.70 19.48 -0.63
C ARG A 143 -2.89 20.72 -0.22
N VAL A 144 -2.63 20.90 1.07
CA VAL A 144 -1.76 21.96 1.62
C VAL A 144 -0.37 21.87 0.98
N LEU A 145 0.29 20.70 1.06
CA LEU A 145 1.65 20.52 0.54
C LEU A 145 1.75 20.58 -0.99
N ASN A 146 0.66 20.29 -1.71
CA ASN A 146 0.64 20.29 -3.17
C ASN A 146 0.08 21.58 -3.77
N GLY A 147 -0.32 22.56 -2.95
CA GLY A 147 -0.96 23.79 -3.43
C GLY A 147 -2.29 23.57 -4.14
N LYS A 148 -3.03 22.52 -3.75
CA LYS A 148 -4.33 22.14 -4.31
C LYS A 148 -5.47 22.36 -3.34
N LEU A 149 -5.30 23.33 -2.45
CA LEU A 149 -6.32 23.71 -1.49
C LEU A 149 -7.43 24.48 -2.22
N SER A 150 -8.69 24.22 -1.86
CA SER A 150 -9.84 24.96 -2.43
C SER A 150 -9.82 26.40 -1.95
N GLU A 151 -10.29 27.35 -2.77
CA GLU A 151 -10.43 28.75 -2.34
C GLU A 151 -11.42 28.91 -1.18
N ASP A 152 -12.42 28.03 -1.12
CA ASP A 152 -13.40 27.97 -0.02
C ASP A 152 -12.83 27.43 1.30
N SER A 153 -11.58 26.94 1.30
CA SER A 153 -10.97 26.42 2.52
C SER A 153 -10.65 27.56 3.48
N PHE A 154 -10.90 27.33 4.77
CA PHE A 154 -10.55 28.28 5.83
C PHE A 154 -9.03 28.51 5.95
N LEU A 155 -8.22 27.60 5.40
CA LEU A 155 -6.76 27.69 5.41
C LEU A 155 -6.19 28.36 4.16
N TYR A 156 -7.01 28.58 3.12
CA TYR A 156 -6.54 29.02 1.79
C TYR A 156 -5.78 30.33 1.86
N LYS A 157 -6.36 31.34 2.51
CA LYS A 157 -5.75 32.67 2.62
C LYS A 157 -4.42 32.61 3.34
N SER A 158 -4.36 32.07 4.55
CA SER A 158 -3.12 32.02 5.34
C SER A 158 -2.00 31.19 4.69
N LEU A 159 -2.34 30.24 3.81
CA LEU A 159 -1.37 29.40 3.08
C LEU A 159 -1.04 29.91 1.67
N GLN A 160 -1.56 31.07 1.24
CA GLN A 160 -1.10 31.71 0.00
C GLN A 160 0.40 32.03 0.05
N LEU A 161 1.06 31.96 -1.10
CA LEU A 161 2.48 32.24 -1.20
C LEU A 161 2.78 33.67 -0.74
N GLY A 162 3.86 33.84 0.03
CA GLY A 162 4.27 35.14 0.56
C GLY A 162 3.46 35.69 1.74
N ASN A 163 2.45 34.97 2.23
CA ASN A 163 1.77 35.33 3.48
C ASN A 163 2.63 35.04 4.73
N SER A 164 2.09 35.35 5.91
CA SER A 164 2.79 35.26 7.18
C SER A 164 3.41 33.87 7.41
N VAL A 165 4.75 33.82 7.48
CA VAL A 165 5.49 32.58 7.78
C VAL A 165 5.14 32.05 9.16
N LEU A 166 4.80 32.92 10.11
CA LEU A 166 4.33 32.55 11.44
C LEU A 166 2.97 31.83 11.37
N GLU A 167 2.00 32.40 10.65
CA GLU A 167 0.68 31.78 10.49
C GLU A 167 0.78 30.45 9.72
N ARG A 168 1.62 30.40 8.68
CA ARG A 168 1.90 29.16 7.94
C ARG A 168 2.45 28.09 8.87
N LEU A 169 3.46 28.41 9.68
CA LEU A 169 4.02 27.46 10.64
C LEU A 169 2.94 26.97 11.62
N ALA A 170 2.19 27.89 12.22
CA ALA A 170 1.11 27.59 13.15
C ALA A 170 0.06 26.66 12.53
N ILE A 171 -0.38 26.90 11.29
CA ILE A 171 -1.32 26.02 10.56
C ILE A 171 -0.71 24.65 10.29
N LEU A 172 0.55 24.59 9.87
CA LEU A 172 1.23 23.32 9.62
C LEU A 172 1.33 22.50 10.90
N GLU A 173 1.70 23.11 12.02
CA GLU A 173 1.78 22.44 13.33
C GLU A 173 0.40 22.05 13.87
N ALA A 174 -0.63 22.89 13.67
CA ALA A 174 -2.02 22.55 14.00
C ALA A 174 -2.56 21.37 13.16
N LEU A 175 -2.08 21.19 11.94
CA LEU A 175 -2.31 20.00 11.12
C LEU A 175 -1.49 18.79 11.60
N GLY A 176 -0.56 18.96 12.54
CA GLY A 176 0.33 17.91 13.04
C GLY A 176 1.59 17.70 12.18
N PHE A 177 1.93 18.64 11.31
CA PHE A 177 3.18 18.59 10.57
C PHE A 177 4.39 18.93 11.44
N ASN A 178 5.51 18.32 11.08
CA ASN A 178 6.86 18.67 11.47
C ASN A 178 7.76 18.53 10.22
N GLU A 179 9.01 18.96 10.32
CA GLU A 179 9.94 18.88 9.19
C GLU A 179 10.08 17.44 8.64
N GLY A 180 10.17 16.45 9.53
CA GLY A 180 10.35 15.05 9.17
C GLY A 180 9.17 14.47 8.40
N ASN A 181 7.94 14.70 8.87
CA ASN A 181 6.75 14.18 8.22
C ASN A 181 6.34 14.96 6.97
N ILE A 182 6.75 16.23 6.82
CA ILE A 182 6.65 16.95 5.53
C ILE A 182 7.58 16.31 4.51
N LYS A 183 8.86 16.11 4.86
CA LYS A 183 9.82 15.45 3.97
C LYS A 183 9.35 14.05 3.58
N GLY A 184 8.86 13.30 4.57
CA GLY A 184 8.23 12.00 4.37
C GLY A 184 7.02 12.05 3.44
N SER A 185 6.11 13.00 3.66
CA SER A 185 4.92 13.19 2.83
C SER A 185 5.27 13.50 1.37
N ILE A 186 6.30 14.30 1.13
CA ILE A 186 6.80 14.61 -0.21
C ILE A 186 7.33 13.34 -0.89
N VAL A 187 8.13 12.55 -0.17
CA VAL A 187 8.76 11.33 -0.67
C VAL A 187 7.75 10.22 -0.95
N PHE A 188 6.78 10.02 -0.07
CA PHE A 188 5.80 8.92 -0.14
C PHE A 188 4.45 9.36 -0.75
N GLY A 189 4.31 10.64 -1.09
CA GLY A 189 3.13 11.27 -1.70
C GLY A 189 2.05 11.72 -0.73
N ASN A 190 2.00 11.20 0.50
CA ASN A 190 1.17 11.74 1.58
C ASN A 190 1.68 11.30 2.97
N ASN A 191 1.21 12.00 4.00
CA ASN A 191 1.63 11.76 5.38
C ASN A 191 1.21 10.37 5.88
N TYR A 192 -0.01 9.93 5.58
CA TYR A 192 -0.49 8.60 5.97
C TYR A 192 0.43 7.45 5.52
N LYS A 193 0.89 7.49 4.26
CA LYS A 193 1.80 6.48 3.71
C LYS A 193 3.16 6.54 4.39
N TYR A 194 3.66 7.74 4.66
CA TYR A 194 4.91 7.95 5.38
C TYR A 194 4.81 7.45 6.82
N GLU A 195 3.82 7.87 7.60
CA GLU A 195 3.63 7.46 8.99
C GLU A 195 3.50 5.95 9.12
N ARG A 196 2.71 5.32 8.24
CA ARG A 196 2.61 3.86 8.20
C ARG A 196 3.96 3.20 7.92
N LYS A 197 4.73 3.74 6.96
CA LYS A 197 6.08 3.24 6.63
C LYS A 197 7.07 3.43 7.76
N ALA A 198 7.05 4.59 8.41
CA ALA A 198 7.90 4.89 9.55
C ALA A 198 7.54 3.99 10.74
N GLN A 199 6.25 3.73 10.99
CA GLN A 199 5.79 2.82 12.03
C GLN A 199 6.20 1.36 11.74
N GLU A 200 6.01 0.88 10.51
CA GLU A 200 6.46 -0.45 10.07
C GLU A 200 7.97 -0.60 10.28
N SER A 201 8.75 0.38 9.83
CA SER A 201 10.21 0.39 9.98
C SER A 201 10.64 0.43 11.45
N ASN A 202 10.11 1.37 12.23
CA ASN A 202 10.46 1.51 13.65
C ASN A 202 10.07 0.28 14.46
N SER A 203 8.90 -0.32 14.17
CA SER A 203 8.45 -1.55 14.81
C SER A 203 9.35 -2.73 14.48
N PHE A 204 9.95 -2.79 13.29
CA PHE A 204 10.83 -3.87 12.91
C PHE A 204 12.25 -3.66 13.48
N PHE A 205 12.87 -2.51 13.18
CA PHE A 205 14.26 -2.23 13.54
C PHE A 205 14.46 -1.88 15.02
N GLY A 206 13.42 -1.42 15.72
CA GLY A 206 13.43 -1.17 17.15
C GLY A 206 13.14 -2.39 18.03
N SER A 207 12.70 -3.51 17.42
CA SER A 207 12.39 -4.75 18.13
C SER A 207 13.64 -5.57 18.49
N THR A 208 13.47 -6.51 19.41
CA THR A 208 14.54 -7.47 19.75
C THR A 208 14.82 -8.43 18.57
N GLU A 209 16.00 -9.04 18.56
CA GLU A 209 16.37 -10.00 17.50
C GLU A 209 15.37 -11.18 17.42
N GLU A 210 14.86 -11.63 18.57
CA GLU A 210 13.87 -12.71 18.62
C GLU A 210 12.53 -12.29 17.98
N GLU A 211 12.07 -11.07 18.26
CA GLU A 211 10.86 -10.50 17.67
C GLU A 211 11.01 -10.29 16.16
N GLN A 212 12.16 -9.78 15.72
CA GLN A 212 12.49 -9.63 14.31
C GLN A 212 12.45 -11.00 13.61
N ARG A 213 13.05 -12.04 14.19
CA ARG A 213 13.01 -13.41 13.65
C ARG A 213 11.58 -13.95 13.59
N LYS A 214 10.74 -13.68 14.59
CA LYS A 214 9.31 -14.07 14.58
C LYS A 214 8.53 -13.35 13.48
N GLN A 215 8.72 -12.04 13.31
CA GLN A 215 8.10 -11.26 12.24
C GLN A 215 8.54 -11.75 10.85
N LEU A 216 9.84 -12.02 10.67
CA LEU A 216 10.39 -12.58 9.43
C LEU A 216 9.80 -13.96 9.10
N LYS A 217 9.67 -14.83 10.12
CA LYS A 217 9.08 -16.16 9.93
C LYS A 217 7.62 -16.06 9.46
N ARG A 218 6.82 -15.17 10.07
CA ARG A 218 5.43 -14.91 9.64
C ARG A 218 5.36 -14.42 8.19
N LEU A 219 6.19 -13.44 7.83
CA LEU A 219 6.26 -12.91 6.46
C LEU A 219 6.66 -13.99 5.44
N LEU A 220 7.59 -14.87 5.80
CA LEU A 220 8.02 -15.98 4.95
C LEU A 220 6.89 -17.00 4.74
N ASP A 221 6.17 -17.35 5.81
CA ASP A 221 5.06 -18.30 5.76
C ASP A 221 3.88 -17.74 4.94
N ASP A 222 3.58 -16.44 5.11
CA ASP A 222 2.60 -15.72 4.28
C ASP A 222 3.02 -15.67 2.81
N ALA A 223 4.30 -15.41 2.53
CA ALA A 223 4.83 -15.37 1.17
C ALA A 223 4.71 -16.73 0.47
N LYS A 224 5.02 -17.83 1.17
CA LYS A 224 4.87 -19.20 0.66
C LYS A 224 3.40 -19.53 0.37
N THR A 225 2.51 -19.22 1.32
CA THR A 225 1.06 -19.44 1.17
C THR A 225 0.50 -18.69 -0.03
N ASN A 226 0.85 -17.41 -0.17
CA ASN A 226 0.43 -16.58 -1.29
C ASN A 226 0.97 -17.09 -2.63
N GLN A 227 2.21 -17.56 -2.67
CA GLN A 227 2.79 -18.16 -3.88
C GLN A 227 2.02 -19.42 -4.30
N ALA A 228 1.70 -20.31 -3.36
CA ALA A 228 0.90 -21.51 -3.63
C ALA A 228 -0.51 -21.15 -4.15
N ASN A 229 -1.15 -20.14 -3.55
CA ASN A 229 -2.46 -19.65 -3.98
C ASN A 229 -2.43 -19.02 -5.38
N GLU A 230 -1.35 -18.30 -5.69
CA GLU A 230 -1.15 -17.69 -7.01
C GLU A 230 -0.89 -18.75 -8.09
N GLU A 231 -0.13 -19.81 -7.77
CA GLU A 231 0.06 -20.95 -8.67
C GLU A 231 -1.25 -21.72 -8.90
N LYS A 232 -2.05 -21.96 -7.84
CA LYS A 232 -3.40 -22.54 -7.97
C LYS A 232 -4.29 -21.70 -8.87
N ARG A 233 -4.32 -20.37 -8.69
CA ARG A 233 -5.08 -19.47 -9.57
C ARG A 233 -4.61 -19.51 -11.02
N LYS A 234 -3.30 -19.59 -11.28
CA LYS A 234 -2.77 -19.74 -12.63
C LYS A 234 -3.14 -21.07 -13.27
N LYS A 235 -3.05 -22.18 -12.53
CA LYS A 235 -3.48 -23.51 -13.00
C LYS A 235 -4.97 -23.53 -13.32
N GLU A 236 -5.79 -22.94 -12.46
CA GLU A 236 -7.23 -22.85 -12.68
C GLU A 236 -7.58 -21.95 -13.87
N ALA A 237 -6.94 -20.79 -14.01
CA ALA A 237 -7.12 -19.92 -15.17
C ALA A 237 -6.70 -20.63 -16.48
N ALA A 238 -5.61 -21.41 -16.46
CA ALA A 238 -5.19 -22.21 -17.61
C ALA A 238 -6.17 -23.35 -17.93
N ARG A 239 -6.76 -23.98 -16.90
CA ARG A 239 -7.82 -24.99 -17.05
C ARG A 239 -9.06 -24.39 -17.70
N VAL A 240 -9.53 -23.24 -17.19
CA VAL A 240 -10.69 -22.52 -17.73
C VAL A 240 -10.43 -22.10 -19.18
N ALA A 241 -9.28 -21.48 -19.48
CA ALA A 241 -8.91 -21.10 -20.85
C ALA A 241 -8.68 -22.31 -21.79
N GLY A 242 -8.34 -23.47 -21.23
CA GLY A 242 -8.27 -24.73 -21.99
C GLY A 242 -9.66 -25.26 -22.33
N ILE A 243 -10.58 -25.25 -21.37
CA ILE A 243 -11.99 -25.62 -21.58
C ILE A 243 -12.63 -24.68 -22.59
N GLU A 244 -12.47 -23.37 -22.42
CA GLU A 244 -13.02 -22.35 -23.33
C GLU A 244 -12.47 -22.47 -24.77
N ARG A 245 -11.21 -22.88 -24.93
CA ARG A 245 -10.64 -23.17 -26.26
C ARG A 245 -11.23 -24.43 -26.92
N VAL A 246 -11.54 -25.45 -26.13
CA VAL A 246 -12.13 -26.69 -26.63
C VAL A 246 -13.63 -26.51 -26.89
N SER A 247 -14.32 -25.76 -26.05
CA SER A 247 -15.76 -25.51 -26.16
C SER A 247 -16.13 -24.33 -27.06
N GLY A 248 -15.20 -23.43 -27.36
CA GLY A 248 -15.50 -22.17 -28.06
C GLY A 248 -16.51 -21.29 -27.30
N GLY A 249 -16.73 -21.55 -26.00
CA GLY A 249 -17.80 -20.95 -25.20
C GLY A 249 -19.15 -21.67 -25.25
N ASP A 250 -19.32 -22.72 -26.07
CA ASP A 250 -20.54 -23.50 -26.22
C ASP A 250 -20.31 -24.95 -25.74
N VAL A 251 -20.34 -25.12 -24.42
CA VAL A 251 -20.05 -26.40 -23.75
C VAL A 251 -21.09 -27.46 -24.13
N GLU A 252 -22.34 -27.05 -24.36
CA GLU A 252 -23.47 -27.93 -24.67
C GLU A 252 -23.29 -28.59 -26.04
N ARG A 253 -22.93 -27.79 -27.05
CA ARG A 253 -22.64 -28.29 -28.41
C ARG A 253 -21.42 -29.21 -28.47
N VAL A 254 -20.43 -29.01 -27.61
CA VAL A 254 -19.26 -29.92 -27.52
C VAL A 254 -19.62 -31.23 -26.84
N VAL A 255 -20.48 -31.21 -25.82
CA VAL A 255 -21.00 -32.43 -25.19
C VAL A 255 -21.83 -33.23 -26.20
N GLU A 256 -22.74 -32.59 -26.95
CA GLU A 256 -23.53 -33.24 -28.00
C GLU A 256 -22.63 -33.87 -29.10
N TRP A 257 -21.54 -33.19 -29.47
CA TRP A 257 -20.58 -33.74 -30.44
C TRP A 257 -19.84 -34.98 -29.90
N PHE A 258 -19.43 -34.98 -28.64
CA PHE A 258 -18.81 -36.14 -28.01
C PHE A 258 -19.79 -37.31 -27.85
N GLU A 259 -21.05 -37.04 -27.50
CA GLU A 259 -22.11 -38.04 -27.41
C GLU A 259 -22.41 -38.67 -28.76
N SER A 260 -22.51 -37.86 -29.82
CA SER A 260 -22.67 -38.35 -31.20
C SER A 260 -21.48 -39.20 -31.66
N CYS A 261 -20.25 -38.80 -31.35
CA CYS A 261 -19.05 -39.60 -31.65
C CYS A 261 -19.05 -40.92 -30.86
N ALA A 262 -19.43 -40.91 -29.59
CA ALA A 262 -19.52 -42.11 -28.76
C ALA A 262 -20.61 -43.07 -29.26
N GLU A 263 -21.72 -42.54 -29.75
CA GLU A 263 -22.82 -43.32 -30.30
C GLU A 263 -22.46 -43.95 -31.65
N SER A 264 -21.74 -43.22 -32.52
CA SER A 264 -21.16 -43.78 -33.76
C SER A 264 -20.16 -44.91 -33.46
N LEU A 265 -19.28 -44.73 -32.47
CA LEU A 265 -18.33 -45.78 -32.08
C LEU A 265 -19.02 -47.04 -31.53
N ARG A 266 -20.13 -46.88 -30.80
CA ARG A 266 -20.96 -48.00 -30.33
C ARG A 266 -21.62 -48.75 -31.49
N GLN A 267 -22.08 -48.02 -32.51
CA GLN A 267 -22.64 -48.64 -33.73
C GLN A 267 -21.58 -49.44 -34.49
N ASP A 268 -20.31 -49.01 -34.46
CA ASP A 268 -19.17 -49.73 -35.05
C ASP A 268 -18.65 -50.89 -34.18
N GLY A 269 -19.34 -51.22 -33.08
CA GLY A 269 -19.03 -52.34 -32.18
C GLY A 269 -17.91 -52.05 -31.16
N TYR A 270 -17.55 -50.77 -30.98
CA TYR A 270 -16.59 -50.37 -29.95
C TYR A 270 -17.32 -50.00 -28.67
N VAL A 271 -16.87 -50.56 -27.54
CA VAL A 271 -17.38 -50.19 -26.21
C VAL A 271 -16.38 -49.26 -25.57
N LEU A 272 -16.83 -48.05 -25.22
CA LEU A 272 -16.07 -47.15 -24.35
C LEU A 272 -15.96 -47.79 -22.96
N SER A 273 -14.80 -48.38 -22.66
CA SER A 273 -14.47 -48.84 -21.32
C SER A 273 -14.44 -47.63 -20.38
N SER A 274 -15.39 -47.55 -19.46
CA SER A 274 -15.44 -46.50 -18.45
C SER A 274 -14.37 -46.77 -17.38
N MET A 275 -13.16 -46.26 -17.59
CA MET A 275 -12.27 -45.91 -16.50
C MET A 275 -11.89 -44.44 -16.63
N VAL A 276 -12.75 -43.59 -16.07
CA VAL A 276 -12.39 -42.21 -15.75
C VAL A 276 -12.30 -42.14 -14.22
N ASN A 277 -11.20 -42.66 -13.68
CA ASN A 277 -10.69 -42.11 -12.42
C ASN A 277 -10.08 -40.77 -12.83
N LEU A 278 -10.81 -39.69 -12.59
CA LEU A 278 -10.39 -38.30 -12.84
C LEU A 278 -9.31 -37.86 -11.84
N GLU A 279 -8.34 -38.72 -11.55
CA GLU A 279 -7.15 -38.42 -10.79
C GLU A 279 -5.91 -38.80 -11.62
N SER A 280 -5.31 -37.76 -12.21
CA SER A 280 -3.85 -37.63 -12.31
C SER A 280 -3.04 -38.57 -13.24
N SER A 281 -3.61 -39.32 -14.18
CA SER A 281 -2.80 -39.98 -15.21
C SER A 281 -3.25 -39.61 -16.61
N ARG A 282 -2.31 -39.16 -17.46
CA ARG A 282 -2.43 -39.25 -18.93
C ARG A 282 -2.39 -40.74 -19.30
N GLU A 283 -3.40 -41.50 -18.93
CA GLU A 283 -3.56 -42.85 -19.43
C GLU A 283 -4.34 -42.80 -20.74
N LYS A 284 -3.73 -43.38 -21.77
CA LYS A 284 -4.29 -43.51 -23.11
C LYS A 284 -5.59 -44.29 -22.98
N ALA A 285 -6.71 -43.68 -23.36
CA ALA A 285 -7.95 -44.41 -23.57
C ALA A 285 -7.74 -45.35 -24.76
N GLU A 286 -7.63 -46.65 -24.51
CA GLU A 286 -7.55 -47.66 -25.55
C GLU A 286 -8.95 -48.11 -25.95
N LEU A 287 -9.26 -48.02 -27.25
CA LEU A 287 -10.50 -48.54 -27.83
C LEU A 287 -10.37 -50.05 -28.02
N VAL A 288 -11.17 -50.82 -27.29
CA VAL A 288 -11.23 -52.27 -27.44
C VAL A 288 -12.49 -52.62 -28.24
N LYS A 289 -12.31 -53.37 -29.32
CA LYS A 289 -13.42 -53.84 -30.16
C LYS A 289 -14.12 -55.00 -29.46
N GLY A 290 -15.40 -54.84 -29.15
CA GLY A 290 -16.20 -55.91 -28.54
C GLY A 290 -16.49 -57.01 -29.56
N SER A 291 -16.41 -58.27 -29.14
CA SER A 291 -17.01 -59.39 -29.87
C SER A 291 -18.39 -59.67 -29.28
N ILE A 292 -19.39 -59.83 -30.15
CA ILE A 292 -20.79 -60.18 -29.81
C ILE A 292 -20.86 -61.59 -29.22
#